data_AF-A0A5J4JQR9-F1
#
_entry.id   AF-A0A5J4JQR9-F1
#
_cell.length_a   1.000
_cell.length_b   1.000
_cell.length_c   1.000
_cell.angle_alpha   90.00
_cell.angle_beta   90.00
_cell.angle_gamma   90.00
#
_symmetry.space_group_name_H-M   'P 1'
#
loop_
_entity.id
_entity.type
_entity.pdbx_description
1 polymer ?
#
loop_
_entity_poly.entity_id
_entity_poly.type
_entity_poly.pdbx_seq_one_letter_code
_entity_poly.pdbx_strand_id
1 'polypeptide(L)'
;MIYINQVFQLTEDLTRIRIVEIDEPYVYVVIIDANTSMPQKELYSTLITDIEQKKLIPIADPFSRVVVEKELTKTQIEKRDKDWDIYSELLVKGYKNLTSKEW
;
A
#
# COMPACT_ATOMS: atom_id res chain seq x y z
N MET A 1 11.95 9.93 -1.38
CA MET A 1 11.85 8.49 -1.71
C MET A 1 10.39 8.09 -1.61
N ILE A 2 9.89 7.34 -2.58
CA ILE A 2 8.49 6.92 -2.70
C ILE A 2 8.38 5.46 -2.27
N TYR A 3 7.30 5.09 -1.58
CA TYR A 3 7.07 3.72 -1.10
C TYR A 3 5.75 3.15 -1.61
N ILE A 4 5.71 1.83 -1.79
CA ILE A 4 4.45 1.10 -2.02
C ILE A 4 3.50 1.36 -0.85
N ASN A 5 2.21 1.54 -1.14
CA ASN A 5 1.14 1.96 -0.22
C ASN A 5 1.23 3.40 0.31
N GLN A 6 2.22 4.19 -0.11
CA GLN A 6 2.23 5.61 0.23
C GLN A 6 1.07 6.34 -0.46
N VAL A 7 0.43 7.25 0.28
CA VAL A 7 -0.68 8.07 -0.21
C VAL A 7 -0.22 9.51 -0.39
N PHE A 8 -0.55 10.10 -1.54
CA PHE A 8 -0.31 11.49 -1.85
C PHE A 8 -1.62 12.20 -2.13
N GLN A 9 -1.66 13.50 -1.88
CA GLN A 9 -2.75 14.39 -2.25
C GLN A 9 -2.22 15.44 -3.23
N LEU A 10 -2.94 15.62 -4.34
CA LEU A 10 -2.72 16.73 -5.26
C LEU A 10 -3.19 18.03 -4.61
N THR A 11 -2.40 19.10 -4.79
CA THR A 11 -2.76 20.43 -4.25
C THR A 11 -3.82 21.16 -5.07
N GLU A 12 -3.99 20.79 -6.34
CA GLU A 12 -4.87 21.51 -7.27
C GLU A 12 -6.36 21.20 -7.02
N ASP A 13 -6.69 19.93 -6.83
CA ASP A 13 -8.08 19.45 -6.75
C ASP A 13 -8.35 18.54 -5.54
N LEU A 14 -7.37 18.37 -4.64
CA LEU A 14 -7.42 17.47 -3.49
C LEU A 14 -7.58 15.99 -3.87
N THR A 15 -7.35 15.62 -5.13
CA THR A 15 -7.36 14.23 -5.56
C THR A 15 -6.27 13.48 -4.81
N ARG A 16 -6.63 12.32 -4.26
CA ARG A 16 -5.70 11.46 -3.53
C ARG A 16 -5.33 10.26 -4.38
N ILE A 17 -4.04 9.96 -4.41
CA ILE A 17 -3.49 8.81 -5.12
C ILE A 17 -2.72 7.90 -4.17
N ARG A 18 -2.74 6.60 -4.43
CA ARG A 18 -1.91 5.61 -3.72
C ARG A 18 -0.95 4.95 -4.70
N ILE A 19 0.29 4.78 -4.27
CA ILE A 19 1.29 3.99 -5.00
C ILE A 19 0.99 2.51 -4.79
N VAL A 20 0.76 1.77 -5.88
CA VAL A 20 0.47 0.33 -5.83
C VAL A 20 1.65 -0.53 -6.26
N GLU A 21 2.51 -0.03 -7.14
CA GLU A 21 3.69 -0.75 -7.62
C GLU A 21 4.78 0.24 -8.06
N ILE A 22 6.05 -0.15 -7.92
CA ILE A 22 7.21 0.62 -8.39
C ILE A 22 8.07 -0.31 -9.23
N ASP A 23 8.10 -0.08 -10.54
CA ASP A 23 8.87 -0.86 -11.51
C ASP A 23 9.59 0.11 -12.45
N GLU A 24 10.82 0.49 -12.07
CA GLU A 24 11.56 1.55 -12.75
C GLU A 24 11.69 1.29 -14.27
N PRO A 25 11.42 2.30 -15.13
CA PRO A 25 11.31 3.73 -14.82
C PRO A 25 9.90 4.23 -14.45
N TYR A 26 8.97 3.32 -14.16
CA TYR A 26 7.57 3.61 -13.96
C TYR A 26 7.12 3.44 -12.51
N VAL A 27 6.02 4.10 -12.19
CA VAL A 27 5.27 3.93 -10.95
C VAL A 27 3.81 3.77 -11.30
N TYR A 28 3.13 2.87 -10.60
CA TYR A 28 1.72 2.64 -10.80
C TYR A 28 0.94 3.23 -9.64
N VAL A 29 -0.06 4.04 -9.97
CA VAL A 29 -0.86 4.79 -9.00
C VAL A 29 -2.34 4.51 -9.19
N VAL A 30 -3.11 4.58 -8.11
CA VAL A 30 -4.58 4.52 -8.18
C VAL A 30 -5.16 5.76 -7.53
N ILE A 31 -6.23 6.29 -8.11
CA ILE A 31 -7.03 7.34 -7.47
C ILE A 31 -7.92 6.66 -6.42
N ILE A 32 -7.75 7.02 -5.15
CA ILE A 32 -8.41 6.32 -4.05
C ILE A 32 -9.89 6.71 -3.88
N ASP A 33 -10.27 7.86 -4.44
CA ASP A 33 -11.63 8.41 -4.34
C ASP A 33 -12.49 8.13 -5.60
N ALA A 34 -11.92 7.46 -6.59
CA ALA A 34 -12.63 7.12 -7.82
C ALA A 34 -13.55 5.91 -7.61
N ASN A 35 -14.67 5.88 -8.32
CA ASN A 35 -15.59 4.72 -8.36
C ASN A 35 -14.92 3.43 -8.86
N THR A 36 -13.83 3.57 -9.63
CA THR A 36 -13.01 2.46 -10.10
C THR A 36 -11.54 2.76 -9.84
N SER A 37 -10.87 1.90 -9.07
CA SER A 37 -9.46 2.07 -8.71
C SER A 37 -8.54 1.33 -9.70
N MET A 38 -8.63 1.67 -10.99
CA MET A 38 -7.73 1.09 -12.00
C MET A 38 -6.33 1.71 -11.87
N PRO A 39 -5.25 0.89 -11.87
CA PRO A 39 -3.88 1.39 -11.87
C PRO A 39 -3.57 2.21 -13.13
N GLN A 40 -3.02 3.39 -12.91
CA GLN A 40 -2.50 4.30 -13.92
C GLN A 40 -0.98 4.24 -13.90
N LYS A 41 -0.37 4.19 -15.09
CA LYS A 41 1.08 4.10 -15.27
C LYS A 41 1.66 5.50 -15.42
N GLU A 42 2.56 5.87 -14.53
CA GLU A 42 3.23 7.16 -14.49
C GLU A 42 4.74 7.00 -14.56
N LEU A 43 5.44 8.05 -14.99
CA LEU A 43 6.91 8.11 -14.93
C LEU A 43 7.36 8.43 -13.51
N TYR A 44 8.31 7.66 -13.00
CA TYR A 44 8.88 7.89 -11.66
C TYR A 44 9.44 9.31 -11.52
N SER A 45 10.15 9.79 -12.55
CA SER A 45 10.75 11.14 -12.56
C SER A 45 9.71 12.26 -12.51
N THR A 46 8.57 12.10 -13.17
CA THR A 46 7.45 13.06 -13.12
C THR A 46 6.91 13.13 -11.69
N LEU A 47 6.65 11.97 -11.08
CA LEU A 47 6.09 11.91 -9.72
C LEU A 47 7.04 12.55 -8.69
N ILE A 48 8.35 12.32 -8.82
CA ILE A 48 9.36 12.98 -7.99
C ILE A 48 9.35 14.49 -8.18
N THR A 49 9.30 14.97 -9.43
CA THR A 49 9.26 16.40 -9.74
C THR A 49 8.03 17.06 -9.11
N ASP A 50 6.87 16.41 -9.18
CA ASP A 50 5.63 16.92 -8.60
C ASP A 50 5.68 16.94 -7.05
N ILE A 51 6.36 15.97 -6.43
CA ILE A 51 6.61 15.96 -4.99
C ILE A 51 7.55 17.12 -4.59
N GLU A 52 8.64 17.31 -5.32
CA GLU A 52 9.62 18.38 -5.06
C GLU A 52 9.01 19.78 -5.25
N GLN A 53 8.14 19.93 -6.25
CA GLN A 53 7.36 21.15 -6.51
C GLN A 53 6.17 21.34 -5.55
N LYS A 54 5.96 20.40 -4.61
CA LYS A 54 4.84 20.39 -3.66
C LYS A 54 3.46 20.34 -4.33
N LYS A 55 3.36 19.85 -5.56
CA LYS A 55 2.08 19.54 -6.21
C LYS A 55 1.47 18.26 -5.66
N LEU A 56 2.33 17.31 -5.27
CA LEU A 56 1.96 16.08 -4.56
C LEU A 56 2.50 16.11 -3.14
N ILE A 57 1.61 16.12 -2.17
CA ILE A 57 1.96 16.16 -0.74
C ILE A 57 1.71 14.77 -0.14
N PRO A 58 2.69 14.16 0.54
CA PRO A 58 2.46 12.91 1.25
C PRO A 58 1.48 13.14 2.40
N ILE A 59 0.46 12.29 2.50
CA ILE A 59 -0.54 12.34 3.56
C ILE A 59 -0.62 11.00 4.29
N ALA A 60 -1.19 11.02 5.49
CA ALA A 60 -1.57 9.79 6.17
C ALA A 60 -2.63 9.06 5.34
N ASP A 61 -2.59 7.73 5.37
CA ASP A 61 -3.58 6.91 4.68
C ASP A 61 -4.97 7.18 5.29
N PRO A 62 -5.93 7.71 4.50
CA PRO A 62 -7.24 8.12 5.03
C PRO A 62 -8.10 6.95 5.49
N PHE A 63 -7.79 5.72 5.06
CA PHE A 63 -8.50 4.52 5.46
C PHE A 63 -7.78 3.77 6.59
N SER A 64 -6.56 4.17 6.94
CA SER A 64 -5.89 3.61 8.11
C SER A 64 -6.63 4.03 9.37
N ARG A 65 -6.98 3.04 10.19
CA ARG A 65 -7.57 3.26 11.52
C ARG A 65 -6.75 2.51 12.53
N VAL A 66 -6.33 3.22 13.57
CA VAL A 66 -5.80 2.60 14.77
C VAL A 66 -7.00 2.22 15.62
N VAL A 67 -7.22 0.92 15.82
CA VAL A 67 -8.24 0.41 16.72
C VAL A 67 -7.54 -0.12 17.95
N VAL A 68 -7.93 0.35 19.13
CA VAL A 68 -7.33 -0.12 20.38
C VAL A 68 -7.86 -1.52 20.67
N GLU A 69 -7.02 -2.45 21.13
CA GLU A 69 -7.38 -3.86 21.39
C GLU A 69 -8.69 -3.99 22.20
N LYS A 70 -8.86 -3.13 23.22
CA LYS A 70 -10.04 -3.11 24.09
C LYS A 70 -11.37 -2.83 23.37
N GLU A 71 -11.32 -2.27 22.17
CA GLU A 71 -12.47 -1.94 21.33
C GLU A 71 -12.82 -3.06 20.34
N LEU A 72 -11.98 -4.11 20.26
CA LEU A 72 -12.22 -5.26 19.42
C LEU A 72 -13.20 -6.23 20.09
N THR A 73 -14.16 -6.68 19.31
CA THR A 73 -15.01 -7.80 19.70
C THR A 73 -14.22 -9.10 19.68
N LYS A 74 -14.64 -10.09 20.48
CA LYS A 74 -14.02 -11.42 20.52
C LYS A 74 -13.90 -12.05 19.11
N THR A 75 -14.93 -11.92 18.29
CA THR A 75 -14.94 -12.42 16.91
C THR A 75 -13.90 -11.74 16.01
N GLN A 76 -13.64 -10.45 16.20
CA GLN A 76 -12.60 -9.73 15.45
C GLN A 76 -11.20 -10.20 15.84
N ILE A 77 -10.97 -10.42 17.14
CA ILE A 77 -9.71 -10.97 17.67
C ILE A 77 -9.48 -12.37 17.11
N GLU A 78 -10.46 -13.27 17.27
CA GLU A 78 -10.37 -14.65 16.77
C GLU A 78 -10.12 -14.72 15.26
N LYS A 79 -10.78 -13.85 14.49
CA LYS A 79 -10.54 -13.76 13.04
C LYS A 79 -9.12 -13.28 12.73
N ARG A 80 -8.67 -12.20 13.38
CA ARG A 80 -7.32 -11.65 13.19
C ARG A 80 -6.24 -12.69 13.48
N ASP A 81 -6.36 -13.39 14.62
CA ASP A 81 -5.34 -14.34 15.05
C ASP A 81 -5.30 -15.53 14.09
N LYS A 82 -6.47 -16.02 13.64
CA LYS A 82 -6.55 -17.05 12.58
C LYS A 82 -5.94 -16.58 11.25
N ASP A 83 -6.21 -15.35 10.83
CA ASP A 83 -5.65 -14.79 9.59
C ASP A 83 -4.11 -14.70 9.69
N TRP A 84 -3.58 -14.33 10.87
CA TRP A 84 -2.13 -14.35 11.14
C TRP A 84 -1.53 -15.75 11.14
N ASP A 85 -2.21 -16.74 11.71
CA ASP A 85 -1.76 -18.14 11.66
C ASP A 85 -1.62 -18.60 10.21
N ILE A 86 -2.65 -18.36 9.38
CA ILE A 86 -2.61 -18.70 7.94
C ILE A 86 -1.43 -18.01 7.25
N TYR A 87 -1.26 -16.71 7.49
CA TYR A 87 -0.16 -15.95 6.89
C TYR A 87 1.21 -16.51 7.30
N SER A 88 1.38 -16.82 8.59
CA SER A 88 2.63 -17.38 9.11
C SER A 88 2.93 -18.75 8.51
N GLU A 89 1.93 -19.62 8.37
CA GLU A 89 2.09 -20.93 7.73
C GLU A 89 2.48 -20.80 6.26
N LEU A 90 1.83 -19.89 5.53
CA LEU A 90 2.12 -19.65 4.11
C LEU A 90 3.52 -19.08 3.92
N LEU A 91 3.95 -18.15 4.77
CA LEU A 91 5.31 -17.63 4.76
C LEU A 91 6.33 -18.73 5.05
N VAL A 92 6.11 -19.55 6.08
CA VAL A 92 7.02 -20.66 6.43
C VAL A 92 7.10 -21.67 5.29
N LYS A 93 5.97 -22.01 4.65
CA LYS A 93 5.94 -22.89 3.47
C LYS A 93 6.69 -22.25 2.29
N GLY A 94 6.47 -20.96 2.03
CA GLY A 94 7.17 -20.20 1.00
C GLY A 94 8.69 -20.17 1.23
N TYR A 95 9.13 -19.93 2.47
CA TYR A 95 10.54 -19.96 2.85
C TYR A 95 11.17 -21.34 2.63
N LYS A 96 10.49 -22.41 3.05
CA LYS A 96 10.96 -23.79 2.81
C LYS A 96 11.13 -24.09 1.31
N ASN A 97 10.21 -23.60 0.48
CA ASN A 97 10.26 -23.75 -0.98
C ASN A 97 11.37 -22.93 -1.64
N LEU A 98 11.78 -21.81 -1.04
CA LEU A 98 12.93 -21.02 -1.48
C LEU A 98 14.26 -21.68 -1.08
N THR A 99 14.31 -22.34 0.08
CA THR A 99 15.51 -23.05 0.56
C THR A 99 15.69 -24.45 -0.03
N SER A 100 14.64 -25.04 -0.61
CA SER A 100 14.69 -26.38 -1.24
C SER A 100 14.94 -26.35 -2.74
N LYS A 101 14.96 -25.15 -3.36
CA LYS A 101 15.56 -24.98 -4.69
C LYS A 101 17.07 -24.89 -4.51
N GLU A 102 17.73 -26.05 -4.51
CA GLU A 102 19.15 -26.14 -4.79
C GLU A 102 19.39 -25.61 -6.21
N TRP A 103 20.34 -24.67 -6.33
CA TRP A 103 20.84 -24.15 -7.60
C TRP A 103 21.81 -25.15 -8.22
#